data_AF-A0A7S2D7C7-F1
#
_entry.id   AF-A0A7S2D7C7-F1
#
_cell.length_a   1.000
_cell.length_b   1.000
_cell.length_c   1.000
_cell.angle_alpha   90.00
_cell.angle_beta   90.00
_cell.angle_gamma   90.00
#
_symmetry.space_group_name_H-M   'P 1'
#
loop_
_entity.id
_entity.type
_entity.pdbx_description
1 polymer ?
#
loop_
_entity_poly.entity_id
_entity_poly.type
_entity_poly.pdbx_seq_one_letter_code
_entity_poly.pdbx_strand_id
1 'polypeptide(L)'
;GEACESRTLPFIGAEFVRRCCAQREAYRIQPFALQTCNRFRAEDHVRATPVPDVAVEEGKLPRVRFGAFAHIYNTASVRGSFDALLTAFSIDTSQNIFRYVRTAAHVVRPGGLWVNFGPLAYESDNDESHGHGLELSWEELRYAVSHFFEVQEEAFVDSLNAANAESMMQIQYSCIYFKAVRKSNPSPGIGES
;
A
#
# COMPACT_ATOMS: atom_id res chain seq x y z
N GLY A 1 6.68 -14.71 -3.62
CA GLY A 1 5.81 -13.72 -2.96
C GLY A 1 4.61 -13.44 -3.82
N GLU A 2 3.58 -12.83 -3.24
CA GLU A 2 2.39 -12.37 -3.95
C GLU A 2 2.01 -10.97 -3.44
N ALA A 3 1.17 -10.27 -4.20
CA ALA A 3 0.66 -8.94 -3.87
C ALA A 3 -0.85 -8.89 -4.10
N CYS A 4 -1.52 -7.84 -3.60
CA CYS A 4 -2.92 -7.57 -3.92
C CYS A 4 -3.16 -6.08 -4.18
N GLU A 5 -4.17 -5.80 -4.99
CA GLU A 5 -4.62 -4.45 -5.33
C GLU A 5 -6.14 -4.47 -5.49
N SER A 6 -6.84 -3.54 -4.86
CA SER A 6 -8.31 -3.45 -4.92
C SER A 6 -8.81 -2.44 -5.95
N ARG A 7 -7.98 -1.48 -6.34
CA ARG A 7 -8.34 -0.45 -7.31
C ARG A 7 -8.04 -0.92 -8.74
N THR A 8 -9.03 -0.80 -9.61
CA THR A 8 -8.95 -1.26 -11.01
C THR A 8 -7.80 -0.63 -11.79
N LEU A 9 -7.60 0.69 -11.67
CA LEU A 9 -6.58 1.40 -12.45
C LEU A 9 -5.15 0.98 -12.08
N PRO A 10 -4.73 0.99 -10.80
CA PRO A 10 -3.44 0.43 -10.40
C PRO A 10 -3.26 -1.03 -10.79
N PHE A 11 -4.31 -1.87 -10.67
CA PHE A 11 -4.23 -3.28 -11.05
C PHE A 11 -3.92 -3.47 -12.54
N ILE A 12 -4.64 -2.76 -13.42
CA ILE A 12 -4.40 -2.80 -14.87
C ILE A 12 -2.99 -2.27 -15.20
N GLY A 13 -2.58 -1.17 -14.56
CA GLY A 13 -1.24 -0.62 -14.72
C GLY A 13 -0.15 -1.62 -14.34
N ALA A 14 -0.30 -2.32 -13.21
CA ALA A 14 0.63 -3.34 -12.77
C ALA A 14 0.71 -4.51 -13.77
N GLU A 15 -0.43 -5.02 -14.26
CA GLU A 15 -0.42 -6.10 -15.27
C GLU A 15 0.15 -5.65 -16.62
N PHE A 16 -0.06 -4.39 -17.03
CA PHE A 16 0.58 -3.82 -18.21
C PHE A 16 2.11 -3.82 -18.04
N VAL A 17 2.62 -3.30 -16.93
CA VAL A 17 4.06 -3.30 -16.65
C VAL A 17 4.62 -4.73 -16.63
N ARG A 18 3.90 -5.67 -16.00
CA ARG A 18 4.34 -7.06 -15.86
C ARG A 18 4.42 -7.83 -17.18
N ARG A 19 3.60 -7.47 -18.17
CA ARG A 19 3.46 -8.20 -19.44
C ARG A 19 4.09 -7.50 -20.64
N CYS A 20 4.15 -6.17 -20.61
CA CYS A 20 4.49 -5.36 -21.79
C CYS A 20 5.82 -4.62 -21.64
N CYS A 21 6.31 -4.39 -20.41
CA CYS A 21 7.49 -3.54 -20.15
C CYS A 21 8.81 -4.32 -20.07
N ALA A 22 9.08 -5.20 -21.04
CA ALA A 22 10.28 -6.03 -21.08
C ALA A 22 11.59 -5.27 -21.35
N GLN A 23 11.50 -4.03 -21.84
CA GLN A 23 12.65 -3.18 -22.16
C GLN A 23 12.60 -1.90 -21.35
N ARG A 24 13.76 -1.46 -20.87
CA ARG A 24 13.94 -0.16 -20.21
C ARG A 24 13.54 0.97 -21.19
N GLU A 25 12.83 1.95 -20.67
CA GLU A 25 12.44 3.19 -21.34
C GLU A 25 11.63 2.97 -22.64
N ALA A 26 10.95 1.83 -22.76
CA ALA A 26 10.19 1.43 -23.95
C ALA A 26 8.95 2.29 -24.23
N TYR A 27 8.40 2.95 -23.22
CA TYR A 27 7.22 3.80 -23.32
C TYR A 27 7.50 5.19 -22.81
N ARG A 28 6.73 6.17 -23.31
CA ARG A 28 6.77 7.55 -22.81
C ARG A 28 5.39 7.95 -22.34
N ILE A 29 5.29 8.43 -21.11
CA ILE A 29 4.05 8.93 -20.50
C ILE A 29 4.20 10.39 -20.12
N GLN A 30 3.09 11.13 -20.04
CA GLN A 30 3.06 12.52 -19.57
C GLN A 30 2.23 12.58 -18.26
N PRO A 31 2.77 12.11 -17.13
CA PRO A 31 1.98 11.88 -15.91
C PRO A 31 1.42 13.16 -15.30
N PHE A 32 1.93 14.32 -15.72
CA PHE A 32 1.55 15.62 -15.19
C PHE A 32 0.79 16.48 -16.21
N ALA A 33 0.39 15.93 -17.36
CA ALA A 33 -0.22 16.70 -18.45
C ALA A 33 -1.46 17.50 -18.02
N LEU A 34 -2.18 17.02 -17.01
CA LEU A 34 -3.38 17.68 -16.47
C LEU A 34 -3.08 18.71 -15.38
N GLN A 35 -1.84 18.81 -14.89
CA GLN A 35 -1.43 19.78 -13.87
C GLN A 35 -1.08 21.13 -14.52
N THR A 36 -2.10 21.95 -14.82
CA THR A 36 -1.92 23.26 -15.48
C THR A 36 -1.59 24.41 -14.52
N CYS A 37 -1.71 24.19 -13.21
CA CYS A 37 -1.37 25.15 -12.14
C CYS A 37 0.00 24.86 -11.53
N ASN A 38 0.56 25.83 -10.80
CA ASN A 38 1.83 25.71 -10.06
C ASN A 38 3.02 25.29 -10.93
N ARG A 39 3.01 25.68 -12.21
CA ARG A 39 4.10 25.39 -13.16
C ARG A 39 5.11 26.53 -13.13
N PHE A 40 6.40 26.19 -13.08
CA PHE A 40 7.45 27.20 -13.22
C PHE A 40 7.64 27.60 -14.68
N ARG A 41 7.67 26.62 -15.59
CA ARG A 41 7.70 26.82 -17.05
C ARG A 41 6.45 26.28 -17.72
N ALA A 42 6.13 26.82 -18.90
CA ALA A 42 4.97 26.39 -19.66
C ALA A 42 5.00 24.89 -20.03
N GLU A 43 6.19 24.32 -20.24
CA GLU A 43 6.36 22.96 -20.74
C GLU A 43 6.44 21.88 -19.64
N ASP A 44 6.61 22.26 -18.37
CA ASP A 44 6.91 21.30 -17.27
C ASP A 44 5.88 20.19 -17.16
N HIS A 45 4.60 20.53 -17.28
CA HIS A 45 3.47 19.60 -17.13
C HIS A 45 3.33 18.61 -18.31
N VAL A 46 3.76 18.97 -19.53
CA VAL A 46 3.65 18.12 -20.74
C VAL A 46 4.93 17.34 -21.02
N ARG A 47 5.93 17.38 -20.14
CA ARG A 47 7.15 16.61 -20.34
C ARG A 47 6.85 15.11 -20.38
N ALA A 48 7.52 14.43 -21.30
CA ALA A 48 7.39 12.99 -21.48
C ALA A 48 8.44 12.23 -20.64
N THR A 49 7.98 11.46 -19.67
CA THR A 49 8.81 10.60 -18.81
C THR A 49 8.90 9.20 -19.42
N PRO A 50 10.12 8.68 -19.66
CA PRO A 50 10.29 7.32 -20.16
C PRO A 50 10.05 6.30 -19.03
N VAL A 51 9.37 5.19 -19.34
CA VAL A 51 9.07 4.08 -18.42
C VAL A 51 9.15 2.73 -19.14
N PRO A 52 9.49 1.64 -18.42
CA PRO A 52 10.01 1.61 -17.06
C PRO A 52 11.48 2.07 -17.02
N ASP A 53 11.97 2.53 -15.87
CA ASP A 53 13.39 2.89 -15.66
C ASP A 53 14.32 1.65 -15.61
N VAL A 54 13.75 0.48 -15.32
CA VAL A 54 14.43 -0.82 -15.36
C VAL A 54 13.60 -1.80 -16.20
N ALA A 55 14.28 -2.64 -17.00
CA ALA A 55 13.61 -3.69 -17.77
C ALA A 55 12.89 -4.69 -16.83
N VAL A 56 11.62 -4.98 -17.12
CA VAL A 56 10.84 -5.94 -16.35
C VAL A 56 10.92 -7.31 -17.00
N GLU A 57 11.72 -8.19 -16.43
CA GLU A 57 11.78 -9.58 -16.89
C GLU A 57 10.48 -10.31 -16.57
N GLU A 58 9.97 -11.04 -17.56
CA GLU A 58 8.76 -11.84 -17.40
C GLU A 58 8.95 -12.87 -16.27
N GLY A 59 7.95 -12.96 -15.38
CA GLY A 59 7.95 -13.91 -14.27
C GLY A 59 8.77 -13.50 -13.04
N LYS A 60 9.56 -12.41 -13.08
CA LYS A 60 10.31 -11.93 -11.90
C LYS A 60 9.45 -11.14 -10.91
N LEU A 61 8.42 -10.45 -11.38
CA LEU A 61 7.48 -9.74 -10.51
C LEU A 61 6.44 -10.69 -9.90
N PRO A 62 6.02 -10.47 -8.63
CA PRO A 62 4.99 -11.26 -7.99
C PRO A 62 3.66 -11.14 -8.73
N ARG A 63 2.82 -12.17 -8.64
CA ARG A 63 1.44 -12.09 -9.10
C ARG A 63 0.66 -11.11 -8.21
N VAL A 64 -0.15 -10.25 -8.83
CA VAL A 64 -1.06 -9.35 -8.13
C VAL A 64 -2.46 -9.97 -8.16
N ARG A 65 -3.07 -10.16 -6.99
CA ARG A 65 -4.48 -10.56 -6.86
C ARG A 65 -5.37 -9.33 -6.83
N PHE A 66 -6.42 -9.34 -7.64
CA PHE A 66 -7.40 -8.25 -7.63
C PHE A 66 -8.40 -8.41 -6.50
N GLY A 67 -8.55 -7.38 -5.65
CA GLY A 67 -9.48 -7.33 -4.53
C GLY A 67 -8.86 -6.80 -3.23
N ALA A 68 -9.72 -6.54 -2.24
CA ALA A 68 -9.31 -6.03 -0.94
C ALA A 68 -8.52 -7.08 -0.13
N PHE A 69 -7.42 -6.65 0.52
CA PHE A 69 -6.55 -7.50 1.33
C PHE A 69 -7.32 -8.38 2.34
N ALA A 70 -8.18 -7.76 3.15
CA ALA A 70 -8.98 -8.45 4.17
C ALA A 70 -10.09 -9.36 3.61
N HIS A 71 -10.39 -9.28 2.32
CA HIS A 71 -11.30 -10.19 1.64
C HIS A 71 -10.55 -11.39 1.06
N ILE A 72 -9.44 -11.13 0.34
CA ILE A 72 -8.64 -12.16 -0.31
C ILE A 72 -7.98 -13.09 0.72
N TYR A 73 -7.41 -12.52 1.78
CA TYR A 73 -6.53 -13.26 2.68
C TYR A 73 -7.16 -13.66 4.02
N ASN A 74 -8.44 -13.37 4.21
CA ASN A 74 -9.18 -13.84 5.39
C ASN A 74 -9.79 -15.23 5.12
N THR A 75 -8.96 -16.21 4.74
CA THR A 75 -9.37 -17.59 4.50
C THR A 75 -8.48 -18.56 5.26
N ALA A 76 -9.01 -19.74 5.64
CA ALA A 76 -8.23 -20.73 6.38
C ALA A 76 -6.97 -21.20 5.63
N SER A 77 -7.01 -21.20 4.29
CA SER A 77 -5.93 -21.70 3.42
C SER A 77 -4.62 -20.92 3.49
N VAL A 78 -4.68 -19.63 3.87
CA VAL A 78 -3.51 -18.73 3.93
C VAL A 78 -3.09 -18.39 5.35
N ARG A 79 -3.56 -19.16 6.34
CA ARG A 79 -3.21 -18.95 7.74
C ARG A 79 -1.73 -19.22 7.96
N GLY A 80 -0.98 -18.21 8.41
CA GLY A 80 0.45 -18.31 8.69
C GLY A 80 1.28 -18.73 7.47
N SER A 81 0.83 -18.42 6.25
CA SER A 81 1.49 -18.83 5.01
C SER A 81 2.61 -17.88 4.56
N PHE A 82 2.80 -16.75 5.24
CA PHE A 82 3.83 -15.76 4.87
C PHE A 82 4.84 -15.52 6.00
N ASP A 83 6.11 -15.45 5.61
CA ASP A 83 7.21 -15.02 6.48
C ASP A 83 7.16 -13.51 6.79
N ALA A 84 6.61 -12.72 5.87
CA ALA A 84 6.54 -11.27 6.00
C ALA A 84 5.33 -10.67 5.27
N LEU A 85 4.80 -9.58 5.83
CA LEU A 85 3.85 -8.66 5.23
C LEU A 85 4.52 -7.29 5.07
N LEU A 86 4.42 -6.70 3.88
CA LEU A 86 4.88 -5.36 3.59
C LEU A 86 3.68 -4.50 3.19
N THR A 87 3.50 -3.37 3.85
CA THR A 87 2.45 -2.39 3.54
C THR A 87 3.08 -1.04 3.23
N ALA A 88 2.67 -0.42 2.12
CA ALA A 88 3.19 0.87 1.69
C ALA A 88 2.04 1.75 1.19
N PHE A 89 1.78 2.88 1.85
CA PHE A 89 0.65 3.78 1.54
C PHE A 89 -0.69 3.03 1.37
N SER A 90 -0.97 2.07 2.25
CA SER A 90 -2.07 1.12 2.07
C SER A 90 -2.91 0.83 3.32
N ILE A 91 -2.42 1.15 4.52
CA ILE A 91 -3.14 0.80 5.76
C ILE A 91 -4.33 1.74 6.01
N ASP A 92 -4.21 2.99 5.57
CA ASP A 92 -5.19 4.06 5.66
C ASP A 92 -6.33 3.94 4.64
N THR A 93 -6.20 3.08 3.62
CA THR A 93 -7.29 2.77 2.67
C THR A 93 -8.28 1.74 3.21
N SER A 94 -8.14 1.31 4.47
CA SER A 94 -8.95 0.26 5.06
C SER A 94 -10.21 0.82 5.72
N GLN A 95 -11.39 0.42 5.23
CA GLN A 95 -12.68 0.76 5.87
C GLN A 95 -12.75 0.28 7.34
N ASN A 96 -12.09 -0.84 7.66
CA ASN A 96 -12.01 -1.36 9.03
C ASN A 96 -10.58 -1.81 9.35
N ILE A 97 -9.81 -0.87 9.91
CA ILE A 97 -8.41 -1.09 10.27
C ILE A 97 -8.20 -2.26 11.24
N PHE A 98 -9.14 -2.54 12.16
CA PHE A 98 -9.05 -3.72 13.03
C PHE A 98 -9.13 -5.03 12.24
N ARG A 99 -9.98 -5.10 11.21
CA ARG A 99 -10.05 -6.25 10.30
C ARG A 99 -8.74 -6.39 9.52
N TYR A 100 -8.13 -5.28 9.11
CA TYR A 100 -6.83 -5.28 8.45
C TYR A 100 -5.75 -5.87 9.37
N VAL A 101 -5.63 -5.38 10.60
CA VAL A 101 -4.67 -5.86 11.61
C VAL A 101 -4.87 -7.35 11.91
N ARG A 102 -6.13 -7.80 12.05
CA ARG A 102 -6.45 -9.23 12.25
C ARG A 102 -6.05 -10.08 11.04
N THR A 103 -6.30 -9.59 9.82
CA THR A 103 -5.88 -10.28 8.59
C THR A 103 -4.35 -10.36 8.53
N ALA A 104 -3.64 -9.28 8.84
CA ALA A 104 -2.18 -9.30 8.95
C ALA A 104 -1.69 -10.35 9.96
N ALA A 105 -2.29 -10.41 11.15
CA ALA A 105 -1.97 -11.40 12.17
C ALA A 105 -2.33 -12.84 11.78
N HIS A 106 -3.32 -13.01 10.90
CA HIS A 106 -3.77 -14.30 10.39
C HIS A 106 -2.81 -14.87 9.34
N VAL A 107 -2.31 -14.02 8.43
CA VAL A 107 -1.50 -14.44 7.29
C VAL A 107 -0.02 -14.58 7.65
N VAL A 108 0.50 -13.73 8.54
CA VAL A 108 1.90 -13.78 8.97
C VAL A 108 2.09 -14.88 10.00
N ARG A 109 3.04 -15.78 9.76
CA ARG A 109 3.37 -16.85 10.72
C ARG A 109 3.94 -16.29 12.03
N PRO A 110 3.83 -16.99 13.17
CA PRO A 110 4.57 -16.65 14.38
C PRO A 110 6.08 -16.46 14.09
N GLY A 111 6.65 -15.38 14.63
CA GLY A 111 8.02 -14.95 14.36
C GLY A 111 8.23 -14.28 12.98
N GLY A 112 7.20 -14.19 12.15
CA GLY A 112 7.23 -13.46 10.87
C GLY A 112 7.13 -11.95 11.06
N LEU A 113 7.40 -11.20 9.98
CA LEU A 113 7.51 -9.74 10.02
C LEU A 113 6.25 -9.05 9.46
N TRP A 114 5.93 -7.89 10.03
CA TRP A 114 5.12 -6.88 9.37
C TRP A 114 5.89 -5.56 9.36
N VAL A 115 6.19 -5.07 8.16
CA VAL A 115 6.79 -3.75 7.96
C VAL A 115 5.79 -2.85 7.25
N ASN A 116 5.62 -1.64 7.78
CA ASN A 116 4.75 -0.62 7.20
C ASN A 116 5.54 0.64 6.86
N PHE A 117 5.14 1.31 5.78
CA PHE A 117 5.59 2.65 5.44
C PHE A 117 4.46 3.45 4.79
N GLY A 118 3.87 4.40 5.50
CA GLY A 118 2.84 5.25 4.91
C GLY A 118 2.25 6.24 5.90
N PRO A 119 1.49 7.24 5.43
CA PRO A 119 0.72 8.10 6.30
C PRO A 119 -0.50 7.34 6.87
N LEU A 120 -1.21 8.02 7.76
CA LEU A 120 -2.57 7.66 8.16
C LEU A 120 -3.55 8.67 7.54
N ALA A 121 -3.52 8.80 6.22
CA ALA A 121 -4.35 9.75 5.48
C ALA A 121 -5.65 9.05 5.08
N TYR A 122 -6.48 8.70 6.07
CA TYR A 122 -7.74 8.00 5.82
C TYR A 122 -8.57 8.75 4.79
N GLU A 123 -9.02 8.03 3.77
CA GLU A 123 -9.93 8.57 2.78
C GLU A 123 -11.30 8.74 3.46
N SER A 124 -11.64 9.96 3.82
CA SER A 124 -13.02 10.31 4.13
C SER A 124 -13.80 10.23 2.82
N ASP A 125 -14.44 9.11 2.53
CA ASP A 125 -15.54 9.12 1.58
C ASP A 125 -16.56 10.12 2.15
N ASN A 126 -16.57 11.34 1.60
CA ASN A 126 -17.57 12.38 1.89
C ASN A 126 -18.98 11.98 1.40
N ASP A 127 -19.17 10.72 1.03
CA ASP A 127 -20.46 10.15 0.72
C ASP A 127 -21.10 9.70 2.03
N GLU A 128 -21.98 10.55 2.57
CA GLU A 128 -22.74 10.31 3.81
C GLU A 128 -23.51 8.98 3.80
N SER A 129 -23.64 8.32 2.66
CA SER A 129 -24.36 7.05 2.50
C SER A 129 -23.57 5.79 2.89
N HIS A 130 -22.23 5.82 2.93
CA HIS A 130 -21.40 4.61 3.10
C HIS A 130 -20.81 4.41 4.51
N GLY A 131 -21.07 5.35 5.44
CA GLY A 131 -20.54 5.32 6.80
C GLY A 131 -19.04 5.67 6.84
N HIS A 132 -18.64 6.42 7.87
CA HIS A 132 -17.24 6.81 8.03
C HIS A 132 -16.38 5.57 8.33
N GLY A 133 -15.30 5.38 7.58
CA GLY A 133 -14.26 4.42 7.94
C GLY A 133 -13.73 4.70 9.35
N LEU A 134 -13.23 3.67 10.04
CA LEU A 134 -12.63 3.88 11.35
C LEU A 134 -11.28 4.58 11.20
N GLU A 135 -11.22 5.84 11.62
CA GLU A 135 -10.01 6.65 11.62
C GLU A 135 -9.33 6.54 12.98
N LEU A 136 -8.12 5.97 13.00
CA LEU A 136 -7.31 5.84 14.21
C LEU A 136 -6.04 6.68 14.13
N SER A 137 -5.70 7.34 15.22
CA SER A 137 -4.35 7.85 15.43
C SER A 137 -3.31 6.72 15.40
N TRP A 138 -2.03 7.08 15.21
CA TRP A 138 -0.97 6.08 15.32
C TRP A 138 -0.94 5.42 16.70
N GLU A 139 -1.18 6.14 17.79
CA GLU A 139 -1.18 5.56 19.15
C GLU A 139 -2.23 4.45 19.30
N GLU A 140 -3.45 4.69 18.80
CA GLU A 140 -4.54 3.72 18.83
C GLU A 140 -4.27 2.52 17.92
N LEU A 141 -3.78 2.77 16.70
CA LEU A 141 -3.41 1.72 15.77
C LEU A 141 -2.26 0.88 16.32
N ARG A 142 -1.22 1.52 16.87
CA ARG A 142 -0.08 0.87 17.52
C ARG A 142 -0.53 -0.03 18.65
N TYR A 143 -1.49 0.40 19.46
CA TYR A 143 -2.11 -0.44 20.48
C TYR A 143 -2.78 -1.68 19.87
N ALA A 144 -3.55 -1.50 18.79
CA ALA A 144 -4.19 -2.60 18.08
C ALA A 144 -3.19 -3.59 17.48
N VAL A 145 -2.13 -3.13 16.80
CA VAL A 145 -1.11 -4.04 16.25
C VAL A 145 -0.34 -4.74 17.38
N SER A 146 -0.08 -4.04 18.50
CA SER A 146 0.62 -4.59 19.67
C SER A 146 -0.10 -5.79 20.30
N HIS A 147 -1.38 -5.98 20.02
CA HIS A 147 -2.11 -7.17 20.47
C HIS A 147 -1.60 -8.46 19.80
N PHE A 148 -1.14 -8.40 18.55
CA PHE A 148 -0.70 -9.56 17.76
C PHE A 148 0.78 -9.52 17.38
N PHE A 149 1.37 -8.35 17.37
CA PHE A 149 2.75 -8.12 16.98
C PHE A 149 3.52 -7.43 18.12
N GLU A 150 4.82 -7.65 18.16
CA GLU A 150 5.77 -6.89 18.97
C GLU A 150 6.39 -5.84 18.07
N VAL A 151 6.05 -4.56 18.28
CA VAL A 151 6.63 -3.44 17.53
C VAL A 151 8.07 -3.22 18.03
N GLN A 152 9.05 -3.46 17.16
CA GLN A 152 10.48 -3.37 17.50
C GLN A 152 11.06 -2.00 17.15
N GLU A 153 10.59 -1.41 16.05
CA GLU A 153 11.05 -0.12 15.55
C GLU A 153 9.85 0.67 15.06
N GLU A 154 9.85 1.97 15.32
CA GLU A 154 8.92 2.93 14.74
C GLU A 154 9.61 4.28 14.56
N ALA A 155 9.28 4.98 13.48
CA ALA A 155 9.83 6.30 13.18
C ALA A 155 8.90 7.10 12.26
N PHE A 156 8.93 8.41 12.40
CA PHE A 156 8.39 9.30 11.38
C PHE A 156 9.43 9.52 10.28
N VAL A 157 9.02 9.30 9.04
CA VAL A 157 9.86 9.47 7.85
C VAL A 157 9.09 10.26 6.82
N ASP A 158 9.67 11.37 6.39
CA ASP A 158 9.05 12.20 5.35
C ASP A 158 9.17 11.54 3.97
N SER A 159 8.08 11.58 3.22
CA SER A 159 8.02 11.08 1.85
C SER A 159 7.10 11.94 0.99
N LEU A 160 7.43 11.98 -0.30
CA LEU A 160 6.50 12.41 -1.33
C LEU A 160 5.75 11.20 -1.89
N ASN A 161 4.58 11.41 -2.48
CA ASN A 161 3.86 10.38 -3.22
C ASN A 161 3.47 10.91 -4.60
N ALA A 162 3.90 10.23 -5.67
CA ALA A 162 3.66 10.60 -7.06
C ALA A 162 3.88 12.10 -7.38
N ALA A 163 4.81 12.76 -6.68
CA ALA A 163 4.97 14.20 -6.73
C ALA A 163 5.63 14.68 -8.04
N ASN A 164 5.20 15.86 -8.49
CA ASN A 164 5.84 16.56 -9.59
C ASN A 164 6.96 17.45 -9.05
N ALA A 165 8.22 17.02 -9.13
CA ALA A 165 9.34 17.80 -8.61
C ALA A 165 9.49 19.22 -9.22
N GLU A 166 8.95 19.44 -10.42
CA GLU A 166 8.96 20.75 -11.11
C GLU A 166 7.78 21.66 -10.69
N SER A 167 6.84 21.16 -9.89
CA SER A 167 5.71 21.94 -9.38
C SER A 167 6.17 22.92 -8.29
N MET A 168 5.68 24.15 -8.36
CA MET A 168 5.84 25.16 -7.31
C MET A 168 5.11 24.80 -6.01
N MET A 169 4.15 23.87 -6.07
CA MET A 169 3.45 23.32 -4.92
C MET A 169 3.84 21.85 -4.72
N GLN A 170 4.27 21.49 -3.51
CA GLN A 170 4.60 20.12 -3.11
C GLN A 170 3.71 19.68 -1.95
N ILE A 171 3.33 18.40 -1.94
CA ILE A 171 2.66 17.75 -0.81
C ILE A 171 3.61 16.72 -0.24
N GLN A 172 3.97 16.90 1.03
CA GLN A 172 4.84 15.99 1.77
C GLN A 172 4.03 15.29 2.86
N TYR A 173 4.23 13.98 2.96
CA TYR A 173 3.63 13.14 4.00
C TYR A 173 4.70 12.80 5.02
N SER A 174 4.42 13.06 6.30
CA SER A 174 5.18 12.45 7.39
C SER A 174 4.61 11.07 7.66
N CYS A 175 5.26 10.05 7.10
CA CYS A 175 4.82 8.67 7.16
C CYS A 175 5.24 8.00 8.46
N ILE A 176 4.40 7.11 8.99
CA ILE A 176 4.80 6.18 10.04
C ILE A 176 5.48 4.96 9.40
N TYR A 177 6.76 4.80 9.69
CA TYR A 177 7.47 3.54 9.52
C TYR A 177 7.30 2.72 10.80
N PHE A 178 7.01 1.42 10.66
CA PHE A 178 7.21 0.49 11.76
C PHE A 178 7.66 -0.88 11.26
N LYS A 179 8.37 -1.60 12.13
CA LYS A 179 8.72 -3.01 11.99
C LYS A 179 8.23 -3.75 13.21
N ALA A 180 7.43 -4.79 13.00
CA ALA A 180 6.83 -5.57 14.06
C ALA A 180 6.96 -7.08 13.80
N VAL A 181 7.15 -7.86 14.86
CA VAL A 181 7.29 -9.33 14.80
C VAL A 181 6.03 -10.00 15.31
N ARG A 182 5.50 -10.98 14.58
CA ARG A 182 4.29 -11.71 14.96
C ARG A 182 4.51 -12.53 16.23
N LYS A 183 3.69 -12.29 17.26
CA LYS A 183 3.67 -13.06 18.51
C LYS A 183 3.15 -14.48 18.30
N SER A 184 3.43 -15.37 19.25
CA SER A 184 2.93 -16.76 19.24
C SER A 184 1.47 -16.91 19.68
N ASN A 185 0.79 -15.83 20.09
CA ASN A 185 -0.59 -15.92 20.52
C ASN A 185 -1.52 -16.30 19.34
N PRO A 186 -2.61 -17.05 19.59
CA PRO A 186 -3.54 -17.41 18.53
C PRO A 186 -4.10 -16.16 17.86
N SER A 187 -4.08 -16.10 16.53
CA SER A 187 -4.93 -15.14 15.82
C SER A 187 -6.37 -15.63 15.95
N PRO A 188 -7.35 -14.79 16.34
CA PRO A 188 -8.74 -15.13 16.17
C PRO A 188 -8.98 -15.24 14.67
N GLY A 189 -9.11 -16.46 14.16
CA GLY A 189 -9.62 -16.67 12.81
C GLY A 189 -10.99 -16.02 12.75
N ILE A 190 -11.19 -15.10 11.81
CA ILE A 190 -12.53 -14.55 11.58
C ILE A 190 -13.26 -15.62 10.77
N GLY A 191 -14.38 -16.09 11.33
CA GLY A 191 -15.05 -17.34 11.00
C GLY A 191 -15.25 -17.63 9.53
N GLU A 192 -15.28 -18.93 9.24
CA GLU A 192 -16.01 -19.50 8.12
C GLU A 192 -17.41 -18.87 8.06
N SER A 193 -17.72 -18.28 6.92
CA SER A 193 -19.10 -18.05 6.47
C SER A 193 -19.19 -18.60 5.05
#